data_AF-A0AAE9DWE3-F1
#
_entry.id   AF-A0AAE9DWE3-F1
#
_cell.length_a   1.000
_cell.length_b   1.000
_cell.length_c   1.000
_cell.angle_alpha   90.00
_cell.angle_beta   90.00
_cell.angle_gamma   90.00
#
_symmetry.space_group_name_H-M   'P 1'
#
loop_
_entity.id
_entity.type
_entity.pdbx_description
1 polymer ?
#
loop_
_entity_poly.entity_id
_entity_poly.type
_entity_poly.pdbx_seq_one_letter_code
_entity_poly.pdbx_strand_id
1 'polypeptide(L)'
;MSSKDKKTKKHHHHNAKGSVVPPKKSKNKHDRKKKGTRREKSSTKLHASSSNVSLRGFDSRHRIKKVPEVSSDGNPFLPNITVSDTCVNFFTEQPSTPTKAVTVRPEKALTPMAASPTPTAAPIVEPVLVQPPPTPLIPTQTVVTNVKWKAEDVALGYIEKLDATMARLEFIEACSATKPSVEKDCLIWKKNLQKNQSDAYPVLDATMVKLANEPDAYINMSSITVPHCRYPILMAQMPKRGCEEEFWKACFNESVVMVYILMGPEDEKNDFFPTTSGAYVYYGAMFVNIRKVEKMDAERTMYTIEVLPNGFSNSVIMNVYVHTGWEPYGVPLKYANTTRSVIDVMNFVKTSNGGDKLLIVSKNGCGRAGFFLSLGAAFCCLNDCSEPRIVEIVKAIRMQRPNAVETLKQYASLYLCLLYYIKKKISIPESLKQKVEDVTKGLEGLIREDLSILY
;
A
#
# COMPACT_ATOMS: atom_id res chain seq x y z
N MET A 1 -0.83 -8.81 -84.60
CA MET A 1 0.01 -7.60 -84.44
C MET A 1 0.24 -7.35 -82.94
N SER A 2 1.11 -6.40 -82.59
CA SER A 2 1.40 -5.84 -81.24
C SER A 2 0.24 -5.78 -80.22
N SER A 3 0.46 -5.71 -78.89
CA SER A 3 1.67 -5.80 -78.03
C SER A 3 1.28 -5.70 -76.52
N LYS A 4 2.25 -5.85 -75.60
CA LYS A 4 2.24 -5.51 -74.15
C LYS A 4 1.40 -6.45 -73.23
N ASP A 5 1.72 -6.66 -71.94
CA ASP A 5 2.88 -6.19 -71.14
C ASP A 5 3.37 -7.20 -70.04
N LYS A 6 4.42 -6.81 -69.30
CA LYS A 6 5.23 -7.50 -68.26
C LYS A 6 4.48 -8.50 -67.35
N LYS A 7 5.02 -9.69 -67.01
CA LYS A 7 6.34 -10.13 -66.46
C LYS A 7 6.60 -9.84 -64.98
N THR A 8 6.75 -10.93 -64.21
CA THR A 8 7.31 -11.02 -62.84
C THR A 8 8.84 -11.03 -62.79
N LYS A 9 9.42 -10.48 -61.71
CA LYS A 9 10.81 -10.63 -61.21
C LYS A 9 10.75 -10.58 -59.68
N LYS A 10 11.53 -11.28 -58.84
CA LYS A 10 12.65 -12.25 -58.96
C LYS A 10 14.02 -11.71 -59.43
N HIS A 11 14.92 -11.51 -58.47
CA HIS A 11 16.41 -11.40 -58.47
C HIS A 11 16.85 -11.42 -56.98
N HIS A 12 18.06 -11.73 -56.47
CA HIS A 12 19.34 -12.40 -56.84
C HIS A 12 20.23 -12.38 -55.55
N HIS A 13 21.43 -12.97 -55.36
CA HIS A 13 22.11 -14.24 -55.71
C HIS A 13 23.51 -14.21 -54.99
N HIS A 14 24.39 -15.23 -54.88
CA HIS A 14 24.48 -16.62 -55.36
C HIS A 14 25.54 -17.39 -54.52
N ASN A 15 25.43 -18.72 -54.38
CA ASN A 15 26.53 -19.73 -54.38
C ASN A 15 27.67 -19.69 -53.29
N ALA A 16 28.39 -20.80 -52.98
CA ALA A 16 28.20 -22.25 -53.19
C ALA A 16 29.27 -23.08 -52.40
N LYS A 17 29.18 -24.42 -52.47
CA LYS A 17 30.11 -25.47 -51.93
C LYS A 17 30.02 -25.67 -50.39
N GLY A 18 30.20 -26.85 -49.77
CA GLY A 18 30.35 -28.24 -50.25
C GLY A 18 31.32 -29.07 -49.37
N SER A 19 31.11 -30.36 -49.03
CA SER A 19 29.93 -31.23 -49.25
C SER A 19 29.94 -32.53 -48.38
N VAL A 20 28.81 -32.84 -47.72
CA VAL A 20 28.15 -34.17 -47.58
C VAL A 20 28.94 -35.43 -47.08
N VAL A 21 28.79 -35.77 -45.76
CA VAL A 21 28.40 -37.13 -45.19
C VAL A 21 29.45 -38.29 -45.27
N PRO A 22 29.46 -39.43 -44.48
CA PRO A 22 28.61 -40.00 -43.39
C PRO A 22 29.38 -40.27 -42.03
N PRO A 23 29.17 -41.35 -41.19
CA PRO A 23 28.14 -41.39 -40.12
C PRO A 23 28.49 -42.03 -38.72
N LYS A 24 27.53 -41.94 -37.77
CA LYS A 24 27.10 -42.95 -36.75
C LYS A 24 27.96 -43.36 -35.51
N LYS A 25 27.34 -43.14 -34.32
CA LYS A 25 27.07 -44.07 -33.19
C LYS A 25 28.18 -44.64 -32.25
N SER A 26 28.23 -44.03 -31.06
CA SER A 26 27.96 -44.63 -29.72
C SER A 26 28.78 -45.79 -29.06
N LYS A 27 29.15 -45.51 -27.79
CA LYS A 27 29.21 -46.38 -26.58
C LYS A 27 30.40 -47.34 -26.30
N ASN A 28 30.86 -47.21 -25.04
CA ASN A 28 31.30 -48.25 -24.07
C ASN A 28 32.79 -48.71 -23.93
N LYS A 29 33.31 -48.40 -22.71
CA LYS A 29 34.00 -49.27 -21.73
C LYS A 29 35.48 -49.72 -21.87
N HIS A 30 36.22 -49.45 -20.77
CA HIS A 30 37.38 -50.20 -20.22
C HIS A 30 38.71 -50.21 -21.04
N ASP A 31 39.92 -50.37 -20.47
CA ASP A 31 40.33 -50.55 -19.06
C ASP A 31 41.77 -50.07 -18.72
N ARG A 32 42.05 -49.89 -17.41
CA ARG A 32 43.32 -50.17 -16.67
C ARG A 32 44.64 -49.36 -16.81
N LYS A 33 45.24 -49.16 -15.60
CA LYS A 33 46.69 -49.17 -15.21
C LYS A 33 47.58 -47.94 -15.55
N LYS A 34 48.62 -47.57 -14.76
CA LYS A 34 48.94 -47.71 -13.30
C LYS A 34 50.23 -46.89 -12.94
N LYS A 35 50.50 -46.68 -11.63
CA LYS A 35 51.68 -46.00 -10.99
C LYS A 35 51.66 -44.46 -11.03
N GLY A 36 52.16 -43.70 -10.03
CA GLY A 36 52.24 -43.98 -8.58
C GLY A 36 53.59 -43.74 -7.84
N THR A 37 53.59 -42.81 -6.87
CA THR A 37 54.43 -42.62 -5.64
C THR A 37 53.68 -41.58 -4.75
N ARG A 38 53.54 -41.59 -3.41
CA ARG A 38 54.34 -42.01 -2.22
C ARG A 38 55.54 -41.07 -1.95
N ARG A 39 55.53 -40.13 -1.00
CA ARG A 39 55.69 -40.23 0.50
C ARG A 39 55.36 -38.85 1.17
N GLU A 40 55.33 -38.59 2.51
CA GLU A 40 55.02 -39.33 3.76
C GLU A 40 55.28 -38.43 5.02
N LYS A 41 54.36 -38.34 6.02
CA LYS A 41 54.49 -37.69 7.39
C LYS A 41 54.57 -36.14 7.47
N SER A 42 54.40 -35.43 8.61
CA SER A 42 53.65 -35.52 9.91
C SER A 42 54.22 -34.40 10.84
N SER A 43 53.57 -33.71 11.80
CA SER A 43 52.17 -33.46 12.26
C SER A 43 52.16 -32.10 13.06
N THR A 44 51.61 -31.75 14.24
CA THR A 44 50.87 -32.43 15.35
C THR A 44 50.26 -31.41 16.36
N LYS A 45 49.14 -31.77 17.02
CA LYS A 45 48.67 -31.40 18.39
C LYS A 45 48.01 -30.02 18.72
N LEU A 46 47.20 -30.09 19.81
CA LEU A 46 46.50 -29.06 20.63
C LEU A 46 45.22 -28.42 20.02
N HIS A 47 44.14 -28.17 20.77
CA HIS A 47 43.64 -28.75 22.02
C HIS A 47 42.11 -28.57 22.08
N ALA A 48 41.37 -29.53 22.65
CA ALA A 48 39.96 -29.37 23.00
C ALA A 48 39.67 -30.09 24.33
N SER A 49 38.93 -29.46 25.23
CA SER A 49 38.48 -30.02 26.50
C SER A 49 37.00 -30.39 26.43
N SER A 50 36.63 -31.46 27.13
CA SER A 50 35.25 -31.92 27.25
C SER A 50 34.96 -32.29 28.70
N SER A 51 33.70 -32.14 29.11
CA SER A 51 33.16 -32.89 30.24
C SER A 51 31.67 -33.10 30.00
N ASN A 52 31.21 -34.32 30.22
CA ASN A 52 29.80 -34.69 30.08
C ASN A 52 29.60 -35.92 30.96
N VAL A 53 28.82 -35.81 32.04
CA VAL A 53 28.51 -36.91 32.96
C VAL A 53 27.01 -36.89 33.22
N SER A 54 26.36 -38.01 32.91
CA SER A 54 24.99 -38.32 33.28
C SER A 54 25.01 -39.30 34.45
N LEU A 55 23.94 -39.37 35.26
CA LEU A 55 23.40 -40.64 35.78
C LEU A 55 22.09 -40.44 36.58
N ARG A 56 21.02 -41.06 36.08
CA ARG A 56 19.81 -41.58 36.79
C ARG A 56 18.91 -40.59 37.57
N GLY A 57 17.62 -40.90 37.56
CA GLY A 57 16.59 -40.26 38.41
C GLY A 57 15.88 -41.29 39.29
N PHE A 58 14.78 -40.88 39.93
CA PHE A 58 13.88 -41.75 40.70
C PHE A 58 12.42 -41.37 40.43
N ASP A 59 11.52 -42.36 40.44
CA ASP A 59 10.06 -42.22 40.27
C ASP A 59 9.37 -42.36 41.63
N SER A 60 8.35 -41.53 41.90
CA SER A 60 7.30 -41.82 42.88
C SER A 60 6.10 -40.89 42.72
N ARG A 61 4.91 -41.41 43.04
CA ARG A 61 3.60 -40.75 42.86
C ARG A 61 2.94 -40.58 44.21
N HIS A 62 2.19 -39.50 44.44
CA HIS A 62 1.03 -39.53 45.34
C HIS A 62 -0.04 -38.50 44.97
N ARG A 63 -1.20 -38.54 45.68
CA ARG A 63 -2.51 -38.31 45.07
C ARG A 63 -3.51 -37.64 46.01
N ILE A 64 -4.01 -36.45 45.62
CA ILE A 64 -5.33 -35.83 45.92
C ILE A 64 -5.72 -35.56 47.39
N LYS A 65 -6.07 -34.29 47.68
CA LYS A 65 -7.32 -33.89 48.36
C LYS A 65 -7.66 -32.41 48.09
N LYS A 66 -8.85 -31.94 48.51
CA LYS A 66 -9.54 -30.71 48.06
C LYS A 66 -10.05 -29.88 49.26
N VAL A 67 -9.99 -28.53 49.17
CA VAL A 67 -11.05 -27.52 49.52
C VAL A 67 -11.43 -27.41 51.04
N PRO A 68 -11.64 -26.22 51.66
CA PRO A 68 -12.43 -25.07 51.17
C PRO A 68 -11.81 -23.65 51.31
N GLU A 69 -12.64 -22.64 51.06
CA GLU A 69 -12.39 -21.19 50.88
C GLU A 69 -12.47 -20.37 52.19
N VAL A 70 -12.01 -19.11 52.18
CA VAL A 70 -12.68 -17.88 52.68
C VAL A 70 -12.01 -16.64 52.01
N SER A 71 -12.72 -15.51 51.93
CA SER A 71 -12.39 -14.25 51.22
C SER A 71 -11.69 -13.15 52.06
N SER A 72 -11.09 -12.17 51.37
CA SER A 72 -11.03 -10.75 51.82
C SER A 72 -10.70 -9.79 50.66
N ASP A 73 -11.34 -8.62 50.64
CA ASP A 73 -11.15 -7.56 49.63
C ASP A 73 -9.83 -6.75 49.77
N GLY A 74 -9.47 -5.98 48.74
CA GLY A 74 -8.30 -5.07 48.80
C GLY A 74 -7.99 -4.31 47.49
N ASN A 75 -8.80 -3.31 47.14
CA ASN A 75 -8.58 -2.44 45.97
C ASN A 75 -8.09 -1.04 46.38
N PRO A 76 -7.03 -0.49 45.74
CA PRO A 76 -6.91 0.96 45.62
C PRO A 76 -6.49 1.46 44.22
N PHE A 77 -7.37 2.29 43.64
CA PHE A 77 -7.11 3.47 42.79
C PHE A 77 -6.18 3.38 41.56
N LEU A 78 -6.79 3.59 40.38
CA LEU A 78 -6.18 4.30 39.24
C LEU A 78 -6.83 5.70 39.12
N PRO A 79 -6.08 6.75 38.72
CA PRO A 79 -6.63 8.09 38.57
C PRO A 79 -7.39 8.27 37.24
N ASN A 80 -8.62 8.77 37.31
CA ASN A 80 -9.36 9.23 36.13
C ASN A 80 -8.81 10.58 35.64
N ILE A 81 -8.56 10.69 34.33
CA ILE A 81 -8.36 11.99 33.67
C ILE A 81 -9.69 12.40 33.03
N THR A 82 -10.38 13.35 33.67
CA THR A 82 -11.57 14.01 33.12
C THR A 82 -11.17 15.10 32.13
N VAL A 83 -11.68 15.04 30.90
CA VAL A 83 -11.73 16.18 29.97
C VAL A 83 -13.10 16.82 30.10
N SER A 84 -13.18 18.14 30.18
CA SER A 84 -14.45 18.87 30.38
C SER A 84 -15.04 19.35 29.07
N ASP A 85 -16.34 19.11 28.86
CA ASP A 85 -17.14 19.73 27.80
C ASP A 85 -17.78 21.02 28.31
N THR A 86 -17.62 22.13 27.57
CA THR A 86 -18.40 23.41 27.60
C THR A 86 -17.63 24.42 26.72
N CYS A 87 -18.17 25.24 25.82
CA CYS A 87 -19.51 25.49 25.26
C CYS A 87 -19.34 25.67 23.70
N VAL A 88 -20.29 26.03 22.81
CA VAL A 88 -21.39 27.03 22.86
C VAL A 88 -22.45 26.72 21.78
N ASN A 89 -23.73 26.84 22.17
CA ASN A 89 -24.99 27.07 21.42
C ASN A 89 -25.28 26.28 20.11
N PHE A 90 -26.37 25.52 20.02
CA PHE A 90 -27.80 25.93 19.97
C PHE A 90 -28.21 26.74 18.73
N PHE A 91 -28.86 26.07 17.78
CA PHE A 91 -30.08 26.55 17.13
C PHE A 91 -31.06 25.38 16.99
N THR A 92 -32.36 25.62 17.19
CA THR A 92 -33.40 24.58 17.19
C THR A 92 -34.37 24.77 16.03
N GLU A 93 -34.75 23.69 15.37
CA GLU A 93 -36.00 23.62 14.61
C GLU A 93 -36.59 22.19 14.72
N GLN A 94 -37.92 22.07 14.71
CA GLN A 94 -38.64 20.81 14.92
C GLN A 94 -39.35 20.32 13.65
N PRO A 95 -39.52 19.00 13.48
CA PRO A 95 -40.24 18.43 12.35
C PRO A 95 -41.76 18.60 12.50
N SER A 96 -42.43 19.03 11.43
CA SER A 96 -43.91 19.04 11.33
C SER A 96 -44.44 17.86 10.52
N THR A 97 -45.56 17.28 10.99
CA THR A 97 -46.23 16.12 10.39
C THR A 97 -47.09 16.46 9.17
N PRO A 98 -47.33 15.48 8.26
CA PRO A 98 -48.58 15.36 7.52
C PRO A 98 -49.46 14.23 8.08
N THR A 99 -50.77 14.47 8.19
CA THR A 99 -51.78 13.49 8.67
C THR A 99 -52.36 12.68 7.50
N LYS A 100 -52.86 11.46 7.78
CA LYS A 100 -53.46 10.53 6.80
C LYS A 100 -54.73 11.09 6.14
N ALA A 101 -54.93 10.75 4.87
CA ALA A 101 -56.23 10.71 4.18
C ALA A 101 -56.33 9.41 3.35
N VAL A 102 -57.54 8.94 3.03
CA VAL A 102 -57.81 7.52 2.72
C VAL A 102 -58.79 7.33 1.55
N THR A 103 -58.35 6.57 0.54
CA THR A 103 -59.13 5.80 -0.48
C THR A 103 -59.96 6.55 -1.54
N VAL A 104 -59.95 5.98 -2.77
CA VAL A 104 -61.06 5.75 -3.75
C VAL A 104 -60.59 5.94 -5.22
N ARG A 105 -60.91 4.96 -6.08
CA ARG A 105 -60.99 5.05 -7.56
C ARG A 105 -62.43 4.71 -7.99
N PRO A 106 -62.94 5.30 -9.08
CA PRO A 106 -63.17 4.56 -10.34
C PRO A 106 -62.47 5.26 -11.54
N GLU A 107 -61.88 4.58 -12.54
CA GLU A 107 -62.44 3.75 -13.64
C GLU A 107 -63.16 4.53 -14.77
N LYS A 108 -62.53 4.58 -15.96
CA LYS A 108 -63.06 4.55 -17.36
C LYS A 108 -64.10 5.64 -17.78
N ALA A 109 -64.21 6.07 -19.05
CA ALA A 109 -63.87 5.43 -20.33
C ALA A 109 -63.72 6.43 -21.52
N LEU A 110 -63.30 5.87 -22.67
CA LEU A 110 -63.53 6.31 -24.06
C LEU A 110 -62.79 7.55 -24.66
N THR A 111 -62.34 7.36 -25.90
CA THR A 111 -61.79 8.35 -26.85
C THR A 111 -62.80 8.61 -27.98
N PRO A 112 -62.57 9.64 -28.83
CA PRO A 112 -62.33 9.32 -30.24
C PRO A 112 -61.15 10.09 -30.87
N MET A 113 -61.02 10.04 -32.20
CA MET A 113 -59.78 10.21 -32.97
C MET A 113 -59.45 11.62 -33.49
N ALA A 114 -58.15 11.95 -33.46
CA ALA A 114 -57.31 12.57 -34.51
C ALA A 114 -57.76 13.82 -35.30
N ALA A 115 -56.94 14.89 -35.19
CA ALA A 115 -56.62 15.83 -36.28
C ALA A 115 -55.25 16.52 -36.04
N SER A 116 -54.51 16.83 -37.11
CA SER A 116 -53.23 17.58 -37.13
C SER A 116 -52.80 17.82 -38.60
N PRO A 117 -51.93 18.80 -38.94
CA PRO A 117 -51.26 19.82 -38.11
C PRO A 117 -51.34 21.27 -38.69
N THR A 118 -50.56 22.20 -38.11
CA THR A 118 -50.05 23.48 -38.70
C THR A 118 -51.02 24.62 -39.06
N PRO A 119 -50.56 25.88 -39.16
CA PRO A 119 -49.62 26.60 -38.27
C PRO A 119 -50.18 27.98 -37.84
N THR A 120 -49.44 28.78 -37.06
CA THR A 120 -49.77 30.20 -36.81
C THR A 120 -48.48 31.03 -36.72
N ALA A 121 -48.51 32.24 -37.28
CA ALA A 121 -47.31 33.05 -37.52
C ALA A 121 -46.95 33.98 -36.34
N ALA A 122 -45.66 34.32 -36.23
CA ALA A 122 -45.14 35.34 -35.32
C ALA A 122 -45.00 36.70 -36.06
N PRO A 123 -45.25 37.84 -35.39
CA PRO A 123 -45.16 39.16 -36.01
C PRO A 123 -43.75 39.77 -35.99
N ILE A 124 -43.37 40.33 -37.15
CA ILE A 124 -42.59 41.57 -37.40
C ILE A 124 -41.37 41.91 -36.52
N VAL A 125 -40.25 42.21 -37.18
CA VAL A 125 -38.93 42.51 -36.60
C VAL A 125 -38.68 44.02 -36.42
N GLU A 126 -38.14 44.42 -35.28
CA GLU A 126 -37.53 45.76 -35.07
C GLU A 126 -36.02 45.76 -35.43
N PRO A 127 -35.45 46.89 -35.90
CA PRO A 127 -34.11 46.93 -36.49
C PRO A 127 -32.97 46.81 -35.47
N VAL A 128 -31.94 46.04 -35.83
CA VAL A 128 -30.76 45.79 -35.00
C VAL A 128 -29.84 47.02 -34.90
N LEU A 129 -29.66 47.55 -33.69
CA LEU A 129 -28.55 48.45 -33.37
C LEU A 129 -27.24 47.65 -33.26
N VAL A 130 -26.31 47.89 -34.19
CA VAL A 130 -24.99 47.25 -34.18
C VAL A 130 -24.14 47.84 -33.06
N GLN A 131 -23.87 47.05 -32.02
CA GLN A 131 -22.89 47.41 -31.00
C GLN A 131 -21.45 47.19 -31.54
N PRO A 132 -20.49 48.06 -31.20
CA PRO A 132 -19.08 47.87 -31.56
C PRO A 132 -18.51 46.61 -30.85
N PRO A 133 -17.47 45.98 -31.41
CA PRO A 133 -16.91 44.74 -30.86
C PRO A 133 -16.34 44.97 -29.45
N PRO A 134 -16.50 44.00 -28.52
CA PRO A 134 -16.00 44.14 -27.16
C PRO A 134 -14.47 44.26 -27.15
N THR A 135 -13.97 45.24 -26.39
CA THR A 135 -12.53 45.39 -26.11
C THR A 135 -11.98 44.08 -25.53
N PRO A 136 -10.81 43.58 -26.00
CA PRO A 136 -10.26 42.33 -25.49
C PRO A 136 -10.04 42.44 -23.98
N LEU A 137 -10.66 41.52 -23.23
CA LEU A 137 -10.52 41.44 -21.79
C LEU A 137 -9.04 41.24 -21.44
N ILE A 138 -8.45 42.20 -20.75
CA ILE A 138 -7.13 42.05 -20.14
C ILE A 138 -7.19 40.78 -19.28
N PRO A 139 -6.27 39.81 -19.44
CA PRO A 139 -6.30 38.58 -18.66
C PRO A 139 -6.21 38.95 -17.18
N THR A 140 -7.31 38.75 -16.45
CA THR A 140 -7.35 38.96 -15.01
C THR A 140 -6.28 38.08 -14.40
N GLN A 141 -5.21 38.68 -13.88
CA GLN A 141 -4.21 37.93 -13.15
C GLN A 141 -4.94 37.25 -12.01
N THR A 142 -4.99 35.91 -12.04
CA THR A 142 -5.44 35.13 -10.89
C THR A 142 -4.52 35.50 -9.75
N VAL A 143 -5.02 36.32 -8.82
CA VAL A 143 -4.29 36.66 -7.60
C VAL A 143 -4.12 35.34 -6.85
N VAL A 144 -2.95 34.74 -7.03
CA VAL A 144 -2.50 33.62 -6.21
C VAL A 144 -2.30 34.21 -4.83
N THR A 145 -3.37 34.21 -4.04
CA THR A 145 -3.29 34.46 -2.61
C THR A 145 -2.30 33.44 -2.07
N ASN A 146 -1.11 33.90 -1.68
CA ASN A 146 -0.14 33.10 -0.94
C ASN A 146 -0.74 32.84 0.44
N VAL A 147 -1.68 31.90 0.51
CA VAL A 147 -2.29 31.44 1.76
C VAL A 147 -1.16 30.79 2.56
N LYS A 148 -0.63 31.52 3.54
CA LYS A 148 0.41 31.02 4.45
C LYS A 148 -0.04 29.64 4.94
N TRP A 149 0.78 28.62 4.75
CA TRP A 149 0.41 27.28 5.17
C TRP A 149 0.33 27.29 6.70
N LYS A 150 -0.86 26.98 7.27
CA LYS A 150 -1.11 27.11 8.72
C LYS A 150 -0.18 26.29 9.64
N ALA A 151 0.67 25.44 9.06
CA ALA A 151 1.65 24.62 9.73
C ALA A 151 3.11 25.11 9.55
N GLU A 152 3.32 26.23 8.86
CA GLU A 152 4.65 26.79 8.55
C GLU A 152 5.52 26.93 9.80
N ASP A 153 5.00 27.57 10.84
CA ASP A 153 5.74 27.84 12.07
C ASP A 153 6.12 26.54 12.81
N VAL A 154 5.25 25.52 12.75
CA VAL A 154 5.50 24.15 13.28
C VAL A 154 6.53 23.41 12.42
N ALA A 155 6.47 23.55 11.10
CA ALA A 155 7.39 22.91 10.17
C ALA A 155 8.80 23.52 10.22
N LEU A 156 8.92 24.81 10.53
CA LEU A 156 10.19 25.48 10.79
C LEU A 156 10.80 25.02 12.13
N GLY A 157 10.01 25.03 13.22
CA GLY A 157 10.46 24.52 14.52
C GLY A 157 10.83 23.02 14.50
N TYR A 158 10.18 22.23 13.66
CA TYR A 158 10.58 20.84 13.38
C TYR A 158 11.96 20.78 12.70
N ILE A 159 12.18 21.58 11.65
CA ILE A 159 13.46 21.65 10.92
C ILE A 159 14.62 22.09 11.82
N GLU A 160 14.40 23.01 12.75
CA GLU A 160 15.39 23.44 13.74
C GLU A 160 15.87 22.29 14.63
N LYS A 161 14.93 21.43 15.06
CA LYS A 161 15.18 20.28 15.95
C LYS A 161 15.77 19.07 15.25
N LEU A 162 15.57 18.91 13.93
CA LEU A 162 16.00 17.71 13.19
C LEU A 162 17.49 17.39 13.40
N ASP A 163 17.79 16.13 13.69
CA ASP A 163 19.14 15.60 13.78
C ASP A 163 19.22 14.28 13.01
N ALA A 164 20.09 14.23 12.00
CA ALA A 164 20.29 13.03 11.19
C ALA A 164 20.96 11.89 11.99
N THR A 165 21.73 12.19 13.03
CA THR A 165 22.43 11.19 13.84
C THR A 165 21.47 10.35 14.69
N MET A 166 20.38 10.98 15.17
CA MET A 166 19.36 10.32 15.99
C MET A 166 18.54 9.28 15.22
N ALA A 167 18.39 9.42 13.89
CA ALA A 167 17.56 8.53 13.08
C ALA A 167 17.96 7.04 13.18
N ARG A 168 19.25 6.73 13.40
CA ARG A 168 19.73 5.35 13.62
C ARG A 168 19.31 4.81 14.99
N LEU A 169 19.34 5.64 16.04
CA LEU A 169 18.95 5.27 17.40
C LEU A 169 17.43 5.08 17.52
N GLU A 170 16.65 6.03 16.98
CA GLU A 170 15.18 5.94 16.93
C GLU A 170 14.69 4.68 16.20
N PHE A 171 15.32 4.33 15.07
CA PHE A 171 14.97 3.12 14.33
C PHE A 171 15.22 1.85 15.15
N ILE A 172 16.36 1.78 15.86
CA ILE A 172 16.68 0.68 16.78
C ILE A 172 15.69 0.62 17.94
N GLU A 173 15.30 1.77 18.49
CA GLU A 173 14.31 1.88 19.57
C GLU A 173 12.94 1.38 19.11
N ALA A 174 12.42 1.91 17.99
CA ALA A 174 11.15 1.50 17.41
C ALA A 174 11.15 0.00 17.06
N CYS A 175 12.24 -0.53 16.50
CA CYS A 175 12.38 -1.96 16.23
C CYS A 175 12.47 -2.83 17.49
N SER A 176 13.00 -2.31 18.59
CA SER A 176 13.16 -3.05 19.86
C SER A 176 11.88 -3.04 20.69
N ALA A 177 11.17 -1.92 20.73
CA ALA A 177 9.91 -1.75 21.47
C ALA A 177 8.70 -2.47 20.85
N THR A 178 8.81 -2.96 19.60
CA THR A 178 7.68 -3.51 18.83
C THR A 178 7.92 -4.91 18.27
N LYS A 179 8.73 -5.73 18.96
CA LYS A 179 8.94 -7.14 18.59
C LYS A 179 7.71 -7.97 19.01
N PRO A 180 6.99 -8.65 18.09
CA PRO A 180 5.85 -9.50 18.45
C PRO A 180 6.33 -10.82 19.09
N SER A 181 5.50 -11.41 19.95
CA SER A 181 5.69 -12.79 20.41
C SER A 181 5.02 -13.73 19.42
N VAL A 182 5.76 -14.20 18.41
CA VAL A 182 5.24 -15.06 17.33
C VAL A 182 4.55 -16.34 17.85
N GLU A 183 4.96 -16.82 19.02
CA GLU A 183 4.42 -17.98 19.75
C GLU A 183 3.09 -17.70 20.47
N LYS A 184 2.60 -16.45 20.48
CA LYS A 184 1.38 -16.02 21.19
C LYS A 184 0.46 -15.18 20.31
N ASP A 185 1.03 -14.22 19.58
CA ASP A 185 0.31 -13.12 18.96
C ASP A 185 0.06 -13.34 17.45
N CYS A 186 0.73 -14.34 16.85
CA CYS A 186 0.80 -14.60 15.40
C CYS A 186 0.47 -16.06 15.04
N LEU A 187 -0.40 -16.72 15.81
CA LEU A 187 -0.67 -18.15 15.69
C LEU A 187 -1.41 -18.52 14.41
N ILE A 188 -2.27 -17.66 13.87
CA ILE A 188 -2.98 -17.93 12.61
C ILE A 188 -2.01 -17.77 11.43
N TRP A 189 -1.15 -16.74 11.45
CA TRP A 189 -0.04 -16.60 10.50
C TRP A 189 0.89 -17.82 10.52
N LYS A 190 1.28 -18.29 11.71
CA LYS A 190 2.20 -19.43 11.90
C LYS A 190 1.62 -20.76 11.41
N LYS A 191 0.29 -20.89 11.34
CA LYS A 191 -0.42 -22.03 10.74
C LYS A 191 -0.56 -21.96 9.21
N ASN A 192 -0.28 -20.81 8.60
CA ASN A 192 -0.59 -20.52 7.19
C ASN A 192 0.63 -20.04 6.36
N LEU A 193 1.85 -20.40 6.78
CA LEU A 193 3.11 -20.07 6.09
C LEU A 193 3.09 -20.38 4.59
N GLN A 194 2.43 -21.48 4.18
CA GLN A 194 2.25 -21.84 2.77
C GLN A 194 1.55 -20.76 1.93
N LYS A 195 0.71 -19.89 2.53
CA LYS A 195 0.02 -18.76 1.86
C LYS A 195 0.79 -17.43 1.93
N ASN A 196 1.95 -17.38 2.59
CA ASN A 196 2.77 -16.18 2.73
C ASN A 196 3.83 -16.05 1.62
N GLN A 197 4.20 -14.82 1.27
CA GLN A 197 5.36 -14.54 0.39
C GLN A 197 6.70 -14.95 1.02
N SER A 198 6.79 -14.89 2.36
CA SER A 198 7.97 -15.29 3.13
C SER A 198 7.58 -15.58 4.59
N ASP A 199 8.27 -16.54 5.19
CA ASP A 199 8.06 -16.98 6.58
C ASP A 199 8.78 -16.08 7.61
N ALA A 200 9.33 -14.94 7.17
CA ALA A 200 10.06 -13.98 8.03
C ALA A 200 9.21 -12.79 8.52
N TYR A 201 7.98 -12.61 8.01
CA TYR A 201 7.16 -11.42 8.22
C TYR A 201 5.82 -11.76 8.91
N PRO A 202 5.78 -11.77 10.25
CA PRO A 202 4.60 -12.16 11.02
C PRO A 202 3.46 -11.14 10.96
N VAL A 203 2.23 -11.65 11.08
CA VAL A 203 0.99 -10.87 11.18
C VAL A 203 0.35 -11.14 12.53
N LEU A 204 -0.18 -10.10 13.18
CA LEU A 204 -0.86 -10.21 14.47
C LEU A 204 -2.32 -10.66 14.30
N ASP A 205 -2.69 -11.75 14.96
CA ASP A 205 -4.04 -12.35 14.94
C ASP A 205 -5.13 -11.39 15.44
N ALA A 206 -4.73 -10.38 16.22
CA ALA A 206 -5.58 -9.32 16.77
C ALA A 206 -5.95 -8.23 15.74
N THR A 207 -5.11 -8.00 14.73
CA THR A 207 -5.32 -6.96 13.68
C THR A 207 -5.67 -7.53 12.32
N MET A 208 -5.49 -8.84 12.13
CA MET A 208 -5.72 -9.52 10.85
C MET A 208 -7.19 -9.39 10.43
N VAL A 209 -7.41 -9.02 9.17
CA VAL A 209 -8.75 -8.95 8.55
C VAL A 209 -9.36 -10.36 8.49
N LYS A 210 -10.66 -10.47 8.79
CA LYS A 210 -11.41 -11.73 8.88
C LYS A 210 -12.72 -11.60 8.11
N LEU A 211 -13.03 -12.56 7.25
CA LEU A 211 -14.29 -12.56 6.48
C LEU A 211 -15.44 -12.99 7.38
N ALA A 212 -16.49 -12.17 7.50
CA ALA A 212 -17.64 -12.45 8.37
C ALA A 212 -18.32 -13.81 8.10
N ASN A 213 -18.31 -14.28 6.84
CA ASN A 213 -18.90 -15.55 6.42
C ASN A 213 -17.88 -16.72 6.39
N GLU A 214 -16.59 -16.43 6.47
CA GLU A 214 -15.49 -17.41 6.41
C GLU A 214 -14.43 -17.04 7.49
N PRO A 215 -14.76 -17.13 8.79
CA PRO A 215 -13.92 -16.59 9.87
C PRO A 215 -12.56 -17.28 10.03
N ASP A 216 -12.45 -18.53 9.56
CA ASP A 216 -11.19 -19.30 9.50
C ASP A 216 -10.36 -19.01 8.24
N ALA A 217 -10.83 -18.18 7.30
CA ALA A 217 -10.10 -17.83 6.09
C ALA A 217 -8.88 -16.95 6.42
N TYR A 218 -7.69 -17.50 6.19
CA TYR A 218 -6.45 -16.77 6.37
C TYR A 218 -6.20 -15.78 5.23
N ILE A 219 -6.12 -14.50 5.58
CA ILE A 219 -5.71 -13.40 4.71
C ILE A 219 -4.54 -12.69 5.38
N ASN A 220 -3.40 -12.57 4.70
CA ASN A 220 -2.27 -11.76 5.18
C ASN A 220 -2.53 -10.27 4.88
N MET A 221 -3.48 -9.70 5.62
CA MET A 221 -3.91 -8.31 5.61
C MET A 221 -4.26 -7.89 7.04
N SER A 222 -3.83 -6.70 7.46
CA SER A 222 -4.13 -6.13 8.78
C SER A 222 -4.93 -4.83 8.63
N SER A 223 -5.86 -4.60 9.55
CA SER A 223 -6.56 -3.31 9.70
C SER A 223 -5.81 -2.45 10.73
N ILE A 224 -5.38 -1.25 10.34
CA ILE A 224 -4.47 -0.39 11.10
C ILE A 224 -5.17 0.92 11.47
N THR A 225 -5.31 1.17 12.77
CA THR A 225 -5.74 2.47 13.30
C THR A 225 -4.53 3.39 13.40
N VAL A 226 -4.57 4.52 12.70
CA VAL A 226 -3.46 5.48 12.65
C VAL A 226 -3.86 6.77 13.38
N PRO A 227 -3.00 7.36 14.23
CA PRO A 227 -3.28 8.65 14.85
C PRO A 227 -3.65 9.71 13.80
N HIS A 228 -4.64 10.56 14.12
CA HIS A 228 -5.22 11.56 13.20
C HIS A 228 -5.99 11.00 11.98
N CYS A 229 -6.08 9.67 11.81
CA CYS A 229 -6.96 9.05 10.82
C CYS A 229 -8.25 8.56 11.51
N ARG A 230 -9.41 9.06 11.07
CA ARG A 230 -10.72 8.75 11.69
C ARG A 230 -11.16 7.29 11.53
N TYR A 231 -10.65 6.60 10.51
CA TYR A 231 -11.02 5.24 10.15
C TYR A 231 -9.78 4.38 9.88
N PRO A 232 -9.83 3.05 10.14
CA PRO A 232 -8.70 2.17 9.88
C PRO A 232 -8.32 2.09 8.40
N ILE A 233 -7.03 1.92 8.14
CA ILE A 233 -6.43 1.74 6.82
C ILE A 233 -5.88 0.32 6.73
N LEU A 234 -6.09 -0.36 5.60
CA LEU A 234 -5.67 -1.75 5.44
C LEU A 234 -4.23 -1.84 4.91
N MET A 235 -3.47 -2.82 5.40
CA MET A 235 -2.12 -3.15 4.92
C MET A 235 -2.01 -4.64 4.59
N ALA A 236 -1.63 -5.01 3.36
CA ALA A 236 -1.54 -6.41 2.93
C ALA A 236 -0.20 -6.77 2.27
N GLN A 237 0.19 -8.04 2.36
CA GLN A 237 1.18 -8.60 1.43
C GLN A 237 0.63 -8.57 0.00
N MET A 238 1.50 -8.61 -1.01
CA MET A 238 1.05 -8.99 -2.34
C MET A 238 0.61 -10.46 -2.30
N PRO A 239 -0.55 -10.85 -2.86
CA PRO A 239 -1.01 -12.23 -2.86
C PRO A 239 0.06 -13.21 -3.34
N LYS A 240 0.17 -14.36 -2.68
CA LYS A 240 1.01 -15.45 -3.17
C LYS A 240 0.31 -16.06 -4.38
N ARG A 241 1.07 -16.44 -5.40
CA ARG A 241 0.52 -17.07 -6.61
C ARG A 241 -0.24 -18.36 -6.26
N GLY A 242 -1.51 -18.46 -6.64
CA GLY A 242 -2.43 -19.53 -6.24
C GLY A 242 -3.12 -19.31 -4.88
N CYS A 243 -3.06 -18.09 -4.33
CA CYS A 243 -3.73 -17.65 -3.10
C CYS A 243 -4.29 -16.22 -3.27
N GLU A 244 -4.74 -15.87 -4.47
CA GLU A 244 -5.28 -14.57 -4.82
C GLU A 244 -6.78 -14.43 -4.47
N GLU A 245 -7.53 -15.54 -4.39
CA GLU A 245 -8.97 -15.54 -4.11
C GLU A 245 -9.29 -14.83 -2.79
N GLU A 246 -8.63 -15.20 -1.70
CA GLU A 246 -8.93 -14.66 -0.36
C GLU A 246 -8.59 -13.17 -0.25
N PHE A 247 -7.60 -12.70 -1.02
CA PHE A 247 -7.30 -11.27 -1.14
C PHE A 247 -8.42 -10.52 -1.86
N TRP A 248 -8.93 -11.06 -2.97
CA TRP A 248 -10.04 -10.42 -3.70
C TRP A 248 -11.37 -10.48 -2.94
N LYS A 249 -11.62 -11.57 -2.18
CA LYS A 249 -12.70 -11.64 -1.18
C LYS A 249 -12.56 -10.55 -0.13
N ALA A 250 -11.37 -10.36 0.44
CA ALA A 250 -11.11 -9.32 1.43
C ALA A 250 -11.39 -7.91 0.89
N CYS A 251 -10.86 -7.59 -0.30
CA CYS A 251 -11.08 -6.29 -0.95
C CYS A 251 -12.56 -5.99 -1.22
N PHE A 252 -13.33 -7.01 -1.62
CA PHE A 252 -14.78 -6.89 -1.82
C PHE A 252 -15.52 -6.72 -0.48
N ASN A 253 -15.30 -7.61 0.49
CA ASN A 253 -15.99 -7.59 1.78
C ASN A 253 -15.71 -6.33 2.60
N GLU A 254 -14.48 -5.83 2.60
CA GLU A 254 -14.11 -4.59 3.29
C GLU A 254 -14.55 -3.33 2.54
N SER A 255 -15.15 -3.42 1.34
CA SER A 255 -15.49 -2.24 0.51
C SER A 255 -14.27 -1.34 0.23
N VAL A 256 -13.17 -1.97 -0.21
CA VAL A 256 -11.96 -1.25 -0.63
C VAL A 256 -12.24 -0.56 -1.97
N VAL A 257 -12.05 0.76 -2.04
CA VAL A 257 -12.24 1.55 -3.28
C VAL A 257 -10.96 2.22 -3.77
N MET A 258 -9.93 2.27 -2.93
CA MET A 258 -8.63 2.86 -3.26
C MET A 258 -7.51 1.93 -2.82
N VAL A 259 -6.59 1.59 -3.73
CA VAL A 259 -5.47 0.68 -3.48
C VAL A 259 -4.15 1.29 -3.96
N TYR A 260 -3.10 1.26 -3.15
CA TYR A 260 -1.74 1.58 -3.59
C TYR A 260 -0.87 0.33 -3.55
N ILE A 261 -0.40 -0.13 -4.71
CA ILE A 261 0.50 -1.28 -4.85
C ILE A 261 1.91 -0.76 -5.07
N LEU A 262 2.77 -0.96 -4.07
CA LEU A 262 4.13 -0.43 -4.03
C LEU A 262 5.11 -1.55 -4.42
N MET A 263 5.51 -1.58 -5.69
CA MET A 263 6.34 -2.62 -6.30
C MET A 263 7.81 -2.20 -6.43
N GLY A 264 8.71 -3.13 -6.15
CA GLY A 264 10.13 -3.00 -6.50
C GLY A 264 10.52 -3.85 -7.73
N PRO A 265 11.76 -3.70 -8.22
CA PRO A 265 12.27 -4.46 -9.38
C PRO A 265 12.18 -5.99 -9.20
N GLU A 266 12.18 -6.46 -7.96
CA GLU A 266 12.06 -7.88 -7.61
C GLU A 266 10.59 -8.38 -7.62
N ASP A 267 9.62 -7.48 -7.74
CA ASP A 267 8.18 -7.77 -7.71
C ASP A 267 7.52 -7.73 -9.11
N GLU A 268 8.24 -7.31 -10.17
CA GLU A 268 7.72 -7.10 -11.54
C GLU A 268 7.08 -8.35 -12.21
N LYS A 269 7.12 -9.51 -11.56
CA LYS A 269 6.55 -10.79 -12.03
C LYS A 269 5.34 -11.24 -11.20
N ASN A 270 4.79 -10.36 -10.37
CA ASN A 270 3.71 -10.67 -9.43
C ASN A 270 2.33 -10.26 -9.98
N ASP A 271 1.89 -10.94 -11.04
CA ASP A 271 0.66 -10.67 -11.78
C ASP A 271 -0.59 -11.21 -11.08
N PHE A 272 -0.94 -10.67 -9.90
CA PHE A 272 -2.14 -11.08 -9.13
C PHE A 272 -3.45 -10.41 -9.61
N PHE A 273 -3.39 -9.65 -10.71
CA PHE A 273 -4.52 -9.18 -11.52
C PHE A 273 -4.06 -9.02 -12.98
N PRO A 274 -4.97 -9.14 -13.97
CA PRO A 274 -4.68 -8.79 -15.37
C PRO A 274 -4.33 -7.30 -15.52
N THR A 275 -3.45 -6.94 -16.47
CA THR A 275 -2.94 -5.57 -16.65
C THR A 275 -3.42 -4.88 -17.95
N THR A 276 -4.33 -5.50 -18.69
CA THR A 276 -4.86 -4.98 -19.97
C THR A 276 -6.31 -4.54 -19.81
N SER A 277 -6.67 -3.36 -20.34
CA SER A 277 -8.06 -2.86 -20.31
C SER A 277 -9.01 -3.83 -21.05
N GLY A 278 -10.13 -4.18 -20.42
CA GLY A 278 -11.10 -5.17 -20.91
C GLY A 278 -10.72 -6.63 -20.63
N ALA A 279 -9.54 -6.90 -20.06
CA ALA A 279 -9.18 -8.25 -19.61
C ALA A 279 -9.74 -8.53 -18.21
N TYR A 280 -10.09 -9.80 -17.97
CA TYR A 280 -10.60 -10.29 -16.70
C TYR A 280 -9.97 -11.64 -16.34
N VAL A 281 -9.98 -11.99 -15.06
CA VAL A 281 -9.57 -13.29 -14.52
C VAL A 281 -10.56 -13.70 -13.42
N TYR A 282 -10.81 -15.02 -13.31
CA TYR A 282 -11.47 -15.61 -12.15
C TYR A 282 -10.41 -16.14 -11.18
N TYR A 283 -10.38 -15.59 -9.97
CA TYR A 283 -9.57 -16.08 -8.85
C TYR A 283 -10.49 -16.84 -7.90
N GLY A 284 -10.65 -18.14 -8.16
CA GLY A 284 -11.64 -18.98 -7.48
C GLY A 284 -13.06 -18.45 -7.71
N ALA A 285 -13.78 -18.13 -6.64
CA ALA A 285 -15.12 -17.54 -6.72
C ALA A 285 -15.11 -16.04 -7.08
N MET A 286 -13.97 -15.34 -7.15
CA MET A 286 -13.92 -13.90 -7.40
C MET A 286 -13.65 -13.57 -8.87
N PHE A 287 -14.52 -12.76 -9.48
CA PHE A 287 -14.29 -12.16 -10.81
C PHE A 287 -13.59 -10.81 -10.66
N VAL A 288 -12.48 -10.62 -11.38
CA VAL A 288 -11.64 -9.42 -11.35
C VAL A 288 -11.45 -8.90 -12.78
N ASN A 289 -11.88 -7.67 -13.06
CA ASN A 289 -12.05 -7.13 -14.42
C ASN A 289 -11.48 -5.71 -14.54
N ILE A 290 -10.62 -5.46 -15.54
CA ILE A 290 -9.98 -4.16 -15.74
C ILE A 290 -10.88 -3.28 -16.62
N ARG A 291 -11.65 -2.39 -15.99
CA ARG A 291 -12.49 -1.43 -16.70
C ARG A 291 -11.69 -0.34 -17.42
N LYS A 292 -10.54 0.07 -16.87
CA LYS A 292 -9.70 1.14 -17.43
C LYS A 292 -8.23 0.99 -17.01
N VAL A 293 -7.30 1.45 -17.85
CA VAL A 293 -5.86 1.58 -17.53
C VAL A 293 -5.39 2.97 -17.92
N GLU A 294 -4.73 3.69 -17.01
CA GLU A 294 -4.24 5.06 -17.20
C GLU A 294 -2.79 5.19 -16.72
N LYS A 295 -1.86 5.37 -17.65
CA LYS A 295 -0.45 5.64 -17.33
C LYS A 295 -0.30 7.09 -16.88
N MET A 296 -0.04 7.29 -15.59
CA MET A 296 0.05 8.63 -14.98
C MET A 296 1.43 9.27 -15.21
N ASP A 297 2.49 8.46 -15.12
CA ASP A 297 3.86 8.86 -15.48
C ASP A 297 4.73 7.62 -15.79
N ALA A 298 6.05 7.71 -15.66
CA ALA A 298 6.96 6.60 -15.94
C ALA A 298 6.91 5.47 -14.90
N GLU A 299 6.57 5.79 -13.65
CA GLU A 299 6.60 4.87 -12.49
C GLU A 299 5.20 4.56 -11.96
N ARG A 300 4.16 5.27 -12.41
CA ARG A 300 2.81 5.17 -11.86
C ARG A 300 1.76 4.91 -12.94
N THR A 301 0.98 3.85 -12.74
CA THR A 301 -0.17 3.48 -13.58
C THR A 301 -1.37 3.22 -12.68
N MET A 302 -2.51 3.83 -13.01
CA MET A 302 -3.79 3.61 -12.34
C MET A 302 -4.61 2.59 -13.14
N TYR A 303 -5.23 1.64 -12.45
CA TYR A 303 -6.18 0.68 -13.00
C TYR A 303 -7.53 0.90 -12.33
N THR A 304 -8.60 1.03 -13.11
CA THR A 304 -9.96 0.94 -12.56
C THR A 304 -10.37 -0.52 -12.64
N ILE A 305 -10.40 -1.20 -11.49
CA ILE A 305 -10.69 -2.63 -11.38
C ILE A 305 -12.08 -2.82 -10.77
N GLU A 306 -12.91 -3.60 -11.45
CA GLU A 306 -14.18 -4.11 -10.92
C GLU A 306 -13.95 -5.48 -10.30
N VAL A 307 -14.48 -5.68 -9.08
CA VAL A 307 -14.41 -6.96 -8.37
C VAL A 307 -15.78 -7.32 -7.80
N LEU A 308 -16.18 -8.58 -8.01
CA LEU A 308 -17.41 -9.16 -7.45
C LEU A 308 -17.29 -10.68 -7.32
N PRO A 309 -18.02 -11.30 -6.37
CA PRO A 309 -18.17 -12.75 -6.34
C PRO A 309 -18.99 -13.24 -7.55
N ASN A 310 -18.63 -14.41 -8.08
CA ASN A 310 -19.26 -15.02 -9.24
C ASN A 310 -20.74 -15.33 -8.97
N GLY A 311 -21.62 -15.00 -9.92
CA GLY A 311 -23.07 -15.14 -9.79
C GLY A 311 -23.79 -13.99 -9.06
N PHE A 312 -23.07 -13.00 -8.53
CA PHE A 312 -23.67 -11.80 -7.95
C PHE A 312 -23.72 -10.65 -8.98
N SER A 313 -24.56 -9.65 -8.72
CA SER A 313 -24.65 -8.42 -9.51
C SER A 313 -23.96 -7.21 -8.87
N ASN A 314 -23.70 -7.28 -7.56
CA ASN A 314 -23.13 -6.18 -6.80
C ASN A 314 -21.62 -6.23 -6.89
N SER A 315 -20.99 -5.15 -7.35
CA SER A 315 -19.55 -5.04 -7.52
C SER A 315 -18.94 -3.86 -6.77
N VAL A 316 -17.68 -4.02 -6.38
CA VAL A 316 -16.85 -2.94 -5.85
C VAL A 316 -15.93 -2.46 -6.97
N ILE A 317 -15.87 -1.13 -7.17
CA ILE A 317 -14.99 -0.48 -8.14
C ILE A 317 -13.80 0.13 -7.40
N MET A 318 -12.60 -0.39 -7.66
CA MET A 318 -11.34 0.08 -7.10
C MET A 318 -10.55 0.92 -8.09
N ASN A 319 -10.01 2.04 -7.61
CA ASN A 319 -8.89 2.72 -8.26
C ASN A 319 -7.57 2.21 -7.65
N VAL A 320 -6.83 1.45 -8.44
CA VAL A 320 -5.62 0.73 -8.04
C VAL A 320 -4.40 1.41 -8.65
N TYR A 321 -3.63 2.10 -7.81
CA TYR A 321 -2.42 2.83 -8.18
C TYR A 321 -1.20 1.92 -8.02
N VAL A 322 -0.69 1.41 -9.13
CA VAL A 322 0.59 0.69 -9.15
C VAL A 322 1.72 1.69 -9.22
N HIS A 323 2.63 1.61 -8.25
CA HIS A 323 3.92 2.29 -8.25
C HIS A 323 5.04 1.27 -8.48
N THR A 324 5.82 1.42 -9.55
CA THR A 324 7.09 0.72 -9.73
C THR A 324 8.26 1.58 -9.22
N GLY A 325 9.50 1.06 -9.31
CA GLY A 325 10.69 1.84 -8.97
C GLY A 325 10.94 2.09 -7.48
N TRP A 326 10.25 1.39 -6.58
CA TRP A 326 10.66 1.33 -5.16
C TRP A 326 11.86 0.39 -5.03
N GLU A 327 13.03 0.86 -4.60
CA GLU A 327 14.14 -0.07 -4.36
C GLU A 327 13.79 -1.12 -3.28
N PRO A 328 14.25 -2.38 -3.39
CA PRO A 328 13.79 -3.50 -2.54
C PRO A 328 13.83 -3.17 -1.03
N TYR A 329 14.97 -2.64 -0.61
CA TYR A 329 15.30 -2.25 0.78
C TYR A 329 15.27 -0.73 0.98
N GLY A 330 14.74 0.02 0.01
CA GLY A 330 14.81 1.47 -0.06
C GLY A 330 13.46 2.13 -0.28
N VAL A 331 13.49 3.26 -0.98
CA VAL A 331 12.35 4.14 -1.29
C VAL A 331 12.38 4.52 -2.78
N PRO A 332 11.33 5.13 -3.34
CA PRO A 332 11.33 5.56 -4.73
C PRO A 332 12.38 6.64 -4.97
N LEU A 333 13.10 6.50 -6.10
CA LEU A 333 14.09 7.49 -6.57
C LEU A 333 13.48 8.90 -6.75
N LYS A 334 12.16 9.01 -6.86
CA LYS A 334 11.42 10.25 -7.03
C LYS A 334 10.49 10.52 -5.85
N TYR A 335 11.01 11.17 -4.79
CA TYR A 335 10.23 11.63 -3.63
C TYR A 335 8.95 12.40 -4.03
N ALA A 336 8.98 13.11 -5.18
CA ALA A 336 7.83 13.81 -5.74
C ALA A 336 6.61 12.90 -6.03
N ASN A 337 6.85 11.71 -6.59
CA ASN A 337 5.79 10.76 -6.95
C ASN A 337 5.17 10.12 -5.69
N THR A 338 6.01 9.77 -4.71
CA THR A 338 5.58 9.31 -3.38
C THR A 338 4.78 10.38 -2.66
N THR A 339 5.33 11.59 -2.56
CA THR A 339 4.72 12.73 -1.85
C THR A 339 3.33 13.07 -2.42
N ARG A 340 3.18 13.13 -3.75
CA ARG A 340 1.88 13.34 -4.40
C ARG A 340 0.88 12.26 -3.98
N SER A 341 1.26 11.00 -4.10
CA SER A 341 0.36 9.87 -3.86
C SER A 341 0.00 9.69 -2.37
N VAL A 342 0.86 10.13 -1.45
CA VAL A 342 0.53 10.22 -0.02
C VAL A 342 -0.40 11.40 0.28
N ILE A 343 -0.32 12.51 -0.45
CA ILE A 343 -1.32 13.60 -0.38
C ILE A 343 -2.68 13.09 -0.88
N ASP A 344 -2.71 12.33 -1.96
CA ASP A 344 -3.93 11.72 -2.50
C ASP A 344 -4.59 10.78 -1.45
N VAL A 345 -3.78 9.96 -0.76
CA VAL A 345 -4.20 9.15 0.40
C VAL A 345 -4.77 10.00 1.55
N MET A 346 -4.07 11.07 1.97
CA MET A 346 -4.57 11.93 3.05
C MET A 346 -5.93 12.56 2.70
N ASN A 347 -6.10 12.98 1.45
CA ASN A 347 -7.34 13.58 0.98
C ASN A 347 -8.49 12.55 1.09
N PHE A 348 -8.29 11.31 0.61
CA PHE A 348 -9.25 10.23 0.77
C PHE A 348 -9.57 9.92 2.24
N VAL A 349 -8.56 9.84 3.10
CA VAL A 349 -8.76 9.54 4.53
C VAL A 349 -9.49 10.68 5.27
N LYS A 350 -9.36 11.93 4.80
CA LYS A 350 -10.08 13.09 5.34
C LYS A 350 -11.50 13.25 4.80
N THR A 351 -11.84 12.67 3.64
CA THR A 351 -13.21 12.73 3.07
C THR A 351 -14.02 11.43 3.23
N SER A 352 -13.38 10.29 3.51
CA SER A 352 -14.08 9.03 3.74
C SER A 352 -15.06 9.13 4.92
N ASN A 353 -16.22 8.49 4.77
CA ASN A 353 -17.23 8.33 5.82
C ASN A 353 -17.00 7.04 6.65
N GLY A 354 -15.98 6.25 6.34
CA GLY A 354 -15.63 5.01 7.03
C GLY A 354 -16.23 3.74 6.43
N GLY A 355 -17.16 3.84 5.49
CA GLY A 355 -17.59 2.71 4.66
C GLY A 355 -16.50 2.32 3.67
N ASP A 356 -16.14 3.27 2.80
CA ASP A 356 -15.09 3.12 1.79
C ASP A 356 -13.68 3.00 2.42
N LYS A 357 -12.93 1.95 2.07
CA LYS A 357 -11.58 1.68 2.59
C LYS A 357 -10.45 2.00 1.61
N LEU A 358 -9.31 2.33 2.22
CA LEU A 358 -7.99 2.41 1.60
C LEU A 358 -7.18 1.16 1.94
N LEU A 359 -6.52 0.58 0.94
CA LEU A 359 -5.58 -0.53 1.08
C LEU A 359 -4.19 -0.17 0.57
N ILE A 360 -3.15 -0.48 1.33
CA ILE A 360 -1.75 -0.32 0.93
C ILE A 360 -1.10 -1.71 0.83
N VAL A 361 -0.61 -2.05 -0.35
CA VAL A 361 -0.01 -3.35 -0.67
C VAL A 361 1.48 -3.17 -0.97
N SER A 362 2.32 -4.02 -0.39
CA SER A 362 3.71 -4.20 -0.81
C SER A 362 4.11 -5.66 -0.63
N LYS A 363 5.25 -6.12 -1.17
CA LYS A 363 5.68 -7.53 -1.16
C LYS A 363 5.26 -8.33 0.08
N ASN A 364 5.76 -7.96 1.26
CA ASN A 364 5.43 -8.57 2.57
C ASN A 364 4.36 -7.79 3.36
N GLY A 365 3.86 -6.68 2.82
CA GLY A 365 2.87 -5.81 3.45
C GLY A 365 3.32 -5.09 4.71
N CYS A 366 4.62 -4.92 4.93
CA CYS A 366 5.16 -4.25 6.12
C CYS A 366 6.13 -3.11 5.77
N GLY A 367 7.27 -3.35 5.13
CA GLY A 367 8.30 -2.33 4.88
C GLY A 367 7.82 -1.12 4.06
N ARG A 368 7.71 -1.29 2.74
CA ARG A 368 7.31 -0.22 1.80
C ARG A 368 5.90 0.32 2.09
N ALA A 369 4.94 -0.55 2.43
CA ALA A 369 3.59 -0.13 2.84
C ALA A 369 3.58 0.68 4.16
N GLY A 370 4.34 0.26 5.17
CA GLY A 370 4.45 0.93 6.46
C GLY A 370 5.18 2.26 6.37
N PHE A 371 6.18 2.37 5.49
CA PHE A 371 6.79 3.64 5.11
C PHE A 371 5.75 4.62 4.55
N PHE A 372 4.96 4.18 3.57
CA PHE A 372 3.96 5.02 2.90
C PHE A 372 2.87 5.51 3.88
N LEU A 373 2.43 4.63 4.78
CA LEU A 373 1.48 4.97 5.84
C LEU A 373 2.09 5.92 6.90
N SER A 374 3.33 5.69 7.32
CA SER A 374 4.04 6.55 8.28
C SER A 374 4.25 7.96 7.74
N LEU A 375 4.57 8.08 6.45
CA LEU A 375 4.71 9.38 5.78
C LEU A 375 3.37 10.12 5.71
N GLY A 376 2.26 9.39 5.46
CA GLY A 376 0.90 9.95 5.51
C GLY A 376 0.52 10.45 6.90
N ALA A 377 0.80 9.67 7.96
CA ALA A 377 0.58 10.10 9.34
C ALA A 377 1.41 11.36 9.69
N ALA A 378 2.68 11.41 9.30
CA ALA A 378 3.53 12.58 9.53
C ALA A 378 3.04 13.84 8.77
N PHE A 379 2.54 13.67 7.55
CA PHE A 379 1.89 14.77 6.81
C PHE A 379 0.56 15.18 7.46
N CYS A 380 -0.23 14.26 8.03
CA CYS A 380 -1.43 14.60 8.80
C CYS A 380 -1.08 15.44 10.02
N CYS A 381 -0.11 15.02 10.85
CA CYS A 381 0.36 15.78 12.02
C CYS A 381 0.68 17.23 11.65
N LEU A 382 1.53 17.44 10.63
CA LEU A 382 1.85 18.80 10.16
C LEU A 382 0.59 19.55 9.71
N ASN A 383 -0.25 18.97 8.86
CA ASN A 383 -1.47 19.64 8.39
C ASN A 383 -2.50 19.89 9.50
N ASP A 384 -2.36 19.26 10.66
CA ASP A 384 -3.18 19.49 11.84
C ASP A 384 -2.43 20.36 12.90
N CYS A 385 -1.34 21.01 12.48
CA CYS A 385 -0.50 21.93 13.26
C CYS A 385 0.22 21.26 14.46
N SER A 386 0.55 19.97 14.34
CA SER A 386 1.28 19.18 15.33
C SER A 386 2.64 18.73 14.78
N GLU A 387 3.64 18.64 15.65
CA GLU A 387 4.98 18.20 15.28
C GLU A 387 5.03 16.66 15.07
N PRO A 388 5.52 16.16 13.92
CA PRO A 388 5.48 14.74 13.58
C PRO A 388 6.60 13.96 14.27
N ARG A 389 6.28 13.27 15.37
CA ARG A 389 7.19 12.33 16.05
C ARG A 389 7.30 11.02 15.28
N ILE A 390 8.23 10.93 14.33
CA ILE A 390 8.39 9.79 13.40
C ILE A 390 8.56 8.46 14.16
N VAL A 391 9.37 8.42 15.22
CA VAL A 391 9.59 7.23 16.03
C VAL A 391 8.28 6.69 16.64
N GLU A 392 7.40 7.57 17.11
CA GLU A 392 6.10 7.21 17.71
C GLU A 392 5.07 6.78 16.66
N ILE A 393 5.06 7.44 15.50
CA ILE A 393 4.24 7.05 14.34
C ILE A 393 4.61 5.62 13.89
N VAL A 394 5.91 5.35 13.75
CA VAL A 394 6.41 4.04 13.34
C VAL A 394 6.15 2.98 14.42
N LYS A 395 6.33 3.29 15.71
CA LYS A 395 5.92 2.39 16.82
C LYS A 395 4.42 2.07 16.75
N ALA A 396 3.55 3.07 16.60
CA ALA A 396 2.09 2.89 16.57
C ALA A 396 1.61 2.00 15.42
N ILE A 397 2.23 2.12 14.24
CA ILE A 397 1.95 1.23 13.09
C ILE A 397 2.55 -0.16 13.34
N ARG A 398 3.79 -0.26 13.86
CA ARG A 398 4.46 -1.55 14.11
C ARG A 398 3.79 -2.43 15.16
N MET A 399 3.17 -1.83 16.18
CA MET A 399 2.35 -2.55 17.17
C MET A 399 1.08 -3.18 16.57
N GLN A 400 0.71 -2.81 15.33
CA GLN A 400 -0.44 -3.37 14.61
C GLN A 400 -0.03 -4.15 13.35
N ARG A 401 1.12 -3.83 12.75
CA ARG A 401 1.72 -4.54 11.62
C ARG A 401 3.23 -4.71 11.89
N PRO A 402 3.67 -5.87 12.40
CA PRO A 402 5.09 -6.13 12.64
C PRO A 402 5.95 -5.85 11.41
N ASN A 403 7.21 -5.46 11.65
CA ASN A 403 8.19 -5.12 10.62
C ASN A 403 7.79 -3.94 9.70
N ALA A 404 6.76 -3.15 10.05
CA ALA A 404 6.44 -1.92 9.34
C ALA A 404 7.59 -0.90 9.42
N VAL A 405 7.99 -0.34 8.28
CA VAL A 405 9.31 0.31 8.08
C VAL A 405 10.44 -0.68 8.40
N GLU A 406 10.97 -1.31 7.36
CA GLU A 406 11.76 -2.55 7.50
C GLU A 406 13.25 -2.30 7.68
N THR A 407 13.78 -1.22 7.08
CA THR A 407 15.22 -0.90 7.03
C THR A 407 15.52 0.50 7.55
N LEU A 408 16.78 0.72 7.97
CA LEU A 408 17.24 2.06 8.34
C LEU A 408 17.15 3.01 7.15
N LYS A 409 17.49 2.54 5.94
CA LYS A 409 17.30 3.28 4.69
C LYS A 409 15.85 3.76 4.48
N GLN A 410 14.84 2.93 4.76
CA GLN A 410 13.44 3.36 4.74
C GLN A 410 13.15 4.40 5.83
N TYR A 411 13.61 4.18 7.06
CA TYR A 411 13.37 5.09 8.18
C TYR A 411 13.99 6.49 7.97
N ALA A 412 15.26 6.57 7.59
CA ALA A 412 15.95 7.83 7.26
C ALA A 412 15.28 8.56 6.07
N SER A 413 14.70 7.81 5.14
CA SER A 413 13.98 8.38 3.99
C SER A 413 12.62 9.00 4.33
N LEU A 414 12.02 8.70 5.51
CA LEU A 414 10.81 9.39 5.97
C LEU A 414 11.11 10.87 6.20
N TYR A 415 12.24 11.14 6.88
CA TYR A 415 12.76 12.49 7.09
C TYR A 415 13.05 13.21 5.78
N LEU A 416 13.66 12.55 4.79
CA LEU A 416 13.93 13.16 3.48
C LEU A 416 12.64 13.48 2.69
N CYS A 417 11.65 12.59 2.70
CA CYS A 417 10.35 12.86 2.06
C CYS A 417 9.55 13.95 2.78
N LEU A 418 9.67 14.04 4.10
CA LEU A 418 9.03 15.08 4.91
C LEU A 418 9.69 16.45 4.71
N LEU A 419 11.02 16.51 4.66
CA LEU A 419 11.78 17.70 4.24
C LEU A 419 11.40 18.13 2.81
N TYR A 420 11.26 17.18 1.88
CA TYR A 420 10.77 17.47 0.53
C TYR A 420 9.36 18.07 0.54
N TYR A 421 8.44 17.53 1.33
CA TYR A 421 7.07 18.05 1.49
C TYR A 421 7.06 19.48 2.05
N ILE A 422 7.82 19.75 3.11
CA ILE A 422 7.94 21.10 3.70
C ILE A 422 8.54 22.08 2.68
N LYS A 423 9.61 21.70 1.97
CA LYS A 423 10.21 22.46 0.84
C LYS A 423 9.26 22.69 -0.35
N LYS A 424 8.08 22.06 -0.37
CA LYS A 424 7.00 22.28 -1.36
C LYS A 424 5.79 23.02 -0.79
N LYS A 425 5.78 23.33 0.51
CA LYS A 425 4.73 24.12 1.18
C LYS A 425 5.18 25.53 1.54
N ILE A 426 6.46 25.71 1.90
CA ILE A 426 6.99 26.98 2.42
C ILE A 426 8.37 27.28 1.81
N SER A 427 8.77 28.55 1.85
CA SER A 427 10.15 28.96 1.58
C SER A 427 10.99 28.77 2.86
N ILE A 428 12.13 28.10 2.75
CA ILE A 428 13.03 27.89 3.90
C ILE A 428 13.83 29.17 4.18
N PRO A 429 13.77 29.74 5.40
CA PRO A 429 14.58 30.90 5.79
C PRO A 429 16.09 30.65 5.65
N GLU A 430 16.86 31.70 5.37
CA GLU A 430 18.31 31.59 5.15
C GLU A 430 19.03 30.91 6.32
N SER A 431 18.64 31.25 7.56
CA SER A 431 19.15 30.66 8.80
C SER A 431 19.03 29.14 8.88
N LEU A 432 18.05 28.53 8.19
CA LEU A 432 17.79 27.10 8.23
C LEU A 432 18.28 26.36 6.97
N LYS A 433 18.71 27.04 5.91
CA LYS A 433 19.16 26.38 4.68
C LYS A 433 20.36 25.46 4.91
N GLN A 434 21.37 25.94 5.66
CA GLN A 434 22.55 25.15 6.01
C GLN A 434 22.18 23.93 6.87
N LYS A 435 21.40 24.13 7.93
CA LYS A 435 20.82 23.06 8.78
C LYS A 435 20.12 21.98 7.93
N VAL A 436 19.28 22.41 6.99
CA VAL A 436 18.53 21.52 6.09
C VAL A 436 19.45 20.76 5.12
N GLU A 437 20.49 21.41 4.60
CA GLU A 437 21.49 20.80 3.72
C GLU A 437 22.32 19.74 4.46
N ASP A 438 22.77 20.04 5.68
CA ASP A 438 23.58 19.13 6.51
C ASP A 438 22.77 17.92 7.01
N VAL A 439 21.53 18.14 7.44
CA VAL A 439 20.60 17.04 7.77
C VAL A 439 20.29 16.18 6.54
N THR A 440 20.11 16.79 5.36
CA THR A 440 19.92 16.03 4.10
C THR A 440 21.13 15.14 3.82
N LYS A 441 22.36 15.68 3.92
CA LYS A 441 23.61 14.94 3.73
C LYS A 441 23.81 13.82 4.75
N GLY A 442 23.50 14.05 6.02
CA GLY A 442 23.59 13.03 7.06
C GLY A 442 22.65 11.85 6.83
N LEU A 443 21.39 12.13 6.46
CA LEU A 443 20.39 11.11 6.12
C LEU A 443 20.77 10.35 4.83
N GLU A 444 21.26 11.04 3.80
CA GLU A 444 21.81 10.39 2.60
C GLU A 444 23.06 9.55 2.91
N GLY A 445 23.89 9.97 3.87
CA GLY A 445 25.03 9.20 4.38
C GLY A 445 24.59 7.85 4.94
N LEU A 446 23.66 7.86 5.91
CA LEU A 446 23.07 6.65 6.49
C LEU A 446 22.46 5.72 5.42
N ILE A 447 21.78 6.29 4.42
CA ILE A 447 21.18 5.58 3.29
C ILE A 447 22.23 4.90 2.38
N ARG A 448 23.43 5.46 2.29
CA ARG A 448 24.57 4.88 1.53
C ARG A 448 25.36 3.87 2.37
N GLU A 449 25.52 4.10 3.67
CA GLU A 449 26.13 3.15 4.62
C GLU A 449 25.36 1.83 4.69
N ASP A 450 24.01 1.86 4.69
CA ASP A 450 23.16 0.66 4.71
C ASP A 450 23.44 -0.27 3.50
N LEU A 451 23.98 0.27 2.40
CA LEU A 451 24.35 -0.49 1.20
C LEU A 451 25.73 -1.16 1.30
N SER A 452 26.67 -0.65 2.11
CA SER A 452 28.01 -1.24 2.22
C SER A 452 28.07 -2.49 3.10
N ILE A 453 26.97 -2.81 3.79
CA ILE A 453 26.80 -4.01 4.63
C ILE A 453 26.29 -5.21 3.77
N LEU A 454 25.94 -4.98 2.50
CA LEU A 454 25.26 -5.94 1.61
C LEU A 454 26.13 -6.46 0.43
N TYR A 455 27.47 -6.31 0.49
CA TYR A 455 28.42 -6.75 -0.54
C TYR A 455 29.61 -7.52 0.04
#